data_AF-A0A2K9P6J4-F1
#
_entry.id   AF-A0A2K9P6J4-F1
#
_cell.length_a   1.000
_cell.length_b   1.000
_cell.length_c   1.000
_cell.angle_alpha   90.00
_cell.angle_beta   90.00
_cell.angle_gamma   90.00
#
_symmetry.space_group_name_H-M   'P 1'
#
loop_
_entity.id
_entity.type
_entity.pdbx_description
1 polymer ?
#
loop_
_entity_poly.entity_id
_entity_poly.type
_entity_poly.pdbx_seq_one_letter_code
_entity_poly.pdbx_strand_id
1 'polypeptide(L)'
;MKSCSMYILLIIIFLSSCSPKYNVIYKRGKDTHCLYGDGTYQILSTGIYSDNRILTDKKYHLYNLKYKTTVMHDISDYKKDNEMVYLKGTDKEENRIYIIIDIKTNQIKYYSSNEVYPTFMYAQILEENGELLIIKDFEQIDENGKKYFYELKWSN
;
A
#
# COMPACT_ATOMS: atom_id res chain seq x y z
N MET A 1 33.80 -33.83 21.24
CA MET A 1 32.38 -33.40 21.15
C MET A 1 32.32 -31.92 20.73
N LYS A 2 32.53 -31.59 19.45
CA LYS A 2 32.48 -30.19 18.97
C LYS A 2 31.78 -29.99 17.62
N SER A 3 31.23 -31.06 17.02
CA SER A 3 30.65 -30.98 15.66
C SER A 3 29.13 -30.80 15.61
N CYS A 4 28.39 -31.02 16.71
CA CYS A 4 26.93 -30.84 16.70
C CYS A 4 26.48 -29.38 16.72
N SER A 5 27.33 -28.45 17.19
CA SER A 5 26.97 -27.03 17.33
C SER A 5 26.87 -26.28 16.00
N MET A 6 27.54 -26.76 14.94
CA MET A 6 27.61 -26.06 13.66
C MET A 6 26.38 -26.34 12.76
N TYR A 7 25.77 -27.51 12.90
CA TYR A 7 24.56 -27.87 12.15
C TYR A 7 23.31 -27.16 12.66
N ILE A 8 23.23 -26.86 13.96
CA ILE A 8 22.11 -26.12 14.55
C ILE A 8 22.06 -24.68 14.00
N LEU A 9 23.21 -24.03 13.83
CA LEU A 9 23.29 -22.67 13.29
C LEU A 9 22.82 -22.60 11.82
N LEU A 10 23.17 -23.60 11.01
CA LEU A 10 22.74 -23.70 9.60
C LEU A 10 21.22 -23.94 9.46
N ILE A 11 20.60 -24.69 10.39
CA ILE A 11 19.15 -24.93 10.40
C ILE A 11 18.38 -23.65 10.76
N ILE A 12 18.89 -22.84 11.69
CA ILE A 12 18.27 -21.55 12.07
C ILE A 12 18.29 -20.56 10.90
N ILE A 13 19.37 -20.54 10.12
CA ILE A 13 19.50 -19.68 8.91
C ILE A 13 18.58 -20.17 7.77
N PHE A 14 18.34 -21.48 7.67
CA PHE A 14 17.40 -22.03 6.69
C PHE A 14 15.92 -21.78 7.06
N LEU A 15 15.57 -21.76 8.35
CA LEU A 15 14.21 -21.50 8.83
C LEU A 15 13.81 -20.02 8.75
N SER A 16 14.76 -19.08 8.77
CA SER A 16 14.49 -17.65 8.54
C SER A 16 14.25 -17.28 7.07
N SER A 17 14.46 -18.23 6.14
CA SER A 17 14.27 -18.01 4.70
C SER A 17 12.83 -18.28 4.22
N CYS A 18 11.93 -18.69 5.12
CA CYS A 18 10.51 -18.80 4.81
C CYS A 18 9.84 -17.48 5.18
N SER A 19 9.81 -16.54 4.24
CA SER A 19 8.98 -15.33 4.37
C SER A 19 7.56 -15.78 4.74
N PRO A 20 6.92 -15.18 5.76
CA PRO A 20 5.57 -15.58 6.13
C PRO A 20 4.68 -15.45 4.90
N LYS A 21 4.11 -16.57 4.45
CA LYS A 21 2.96 -16.53 3.55
C LYS A 21 1.84 -15.90 4.36
N TYR A 22 1.67 -14.59 4.27
CA TYR A 22 0.56 -13.90 4.91
C TYR A 22 -0.73 -14.60 4.48
N ASN A 23 -1.60 -14.92 5.44
CA ASN A 23 -2.86 -15.56 5.14
C ASN A 23 -3.72 -14.55 4.37
N VAL A 24 -3.85 -14.77 3.07
CA VAL A 24 -4.71 -13.96 2.21
C VAL A 24 -6.16 -14.30 2.54
N ILE A 25 -6.86 -13.37 3.18
CA ILE A 25 -8.28 -13.45 3.52
C ILE A 25 -9.12 -13.05 2.31
N TYR A 26 -8.67 -12.03 1.58
CA TYR A 26 -9.41 -11.41 0.49
C TYR A 26 -8.83 -11.80 -0.87
N LYS A 27 -9.69 -12.36 -1.73
CA LYS A 27 -9.28 -12.83 -3.06
C LYS A 27 -9.10 -11.67 -4.03
N ARG A 28 -8.20 -11.88 -4.99
CA ARG A 28 -7.95 -11.00 -6.13
C ARG A 28 -9.22 -10.87 -6.99
N GLY A 29 -9.62 -9.64 -7.31
CA GLY A 29 -10.66 -9.35 -8.30
C GLY A 29 -10.15 -9.40 -9.75
N LYS A 30 -11.06 -9.33 -10.72
CA LYS A 30 -10.72 -9.38 -12.15
C LYS A 30 -9.80 -8.24 -12.58
N ASP A 31 -10.08 -7.04 -12.11
CA ASP A 31 -9.36 -5.81 -12.50
C ASP A 31 -8.19 -5.47 -11.57
N THR A 32 -7.88 -6.37 -10.64
CA THR A 32 -6.80 -6.18 -9.68
C THR A 32 -5.45 -6.30 -10.36
N HIS A 33 -4.68 -5.23 -10.29
CA HIS A 33 -3.29 -5.17 -10.73
C HIS A 33 -2.33 -5.73 -9.66
N CYS A 34 -2.47 -5.30 -8.41
CA CYS A 34 -1.67 -5.78 -7.27
C CYS A 34 -2.54 -6.00 -6.03
N LEU A 35 -2.08 -6.89 -5.15
CA LEU A 35 -2.73 -7.30 -3.91
C LEU A 35 -1.74 -7.15 -2.76
N TYR A 36 -2.12 -6.50 -1.68
CA TYR A 36 -1.27 -6.22 -0.52
C TYR A 36 -1.95 -6.55 0.82
N GLY A 37 -1.15 -6.68 1.86
CA GLY A 37 -1.60 -7.11 3.19
C GLY A 37 -2.15 -8.53 3.17
N ASP A 38 -3.27 -8.74 3.86
CA ASP A 38 -4.09 -9.96 3.79
C ASP A 38 -5.02 -10.00 2.55
N GLY A 39 -4.77 -9.10 1.59
CA GLY A 39 -5.59 -8.88 0.40
C GLY A 39 -6.64 -7.78 0.56
N THR A 40 -6.73 -7.15 1.73
CA THR A 40 -7.59 -5.99 1.98
C THR A 40 -7.33 -4.87 0.99
N TYR A 41 -6.07 -4.61 0.65
CA TYR A 41 -5.70 -3.52 -0.24
C TYR A 41 -5.37 -4.03 -1.64
N GLN A 42 -6.04 -3.45 -2.64
CA GLN A 42 -5.91 -3.82 -4.04
C GLN A 42 -5.66 -2.58 -4.90
N ILE A 43 -4.61 -2.62 -5.70
CA ILE A 43 -4.48 -1.66 -6.80
C ILE A 43 -5.36 -2.18 -7.93
N LEU A 44 -6.42 -1.44 -8.27
CA LEU A 44 -7.32 -1.77 -9.37
C LEU A 44 -6.93 -0.96 -10.61
N SER A 45 -6.97 -1.60 -11.78
CA SER A 45 -6.84 -0.91 -13.06
C SER A 45 -8.22 -0.51 -13.56
N THR A 46 -8.46 0.77 -13.76
CA THR A 46 -9.64 1.29 -14.43
C THR A 46 -9.25 1.75 -15.84
N GLY A 47 -10.03 1.29 -16.82
CA GLY A 47 -10.02 1.85 -18.16
C GLY A 47 -11.30 2.65 -18.36
N ILE A 48 -11.23 3.82 -18.98
CA ILE A 48 -12.41 4.46 -19.57
C ILE A 48 -12.65 3.74 -20.90
N TYR A 49 -13.70 2.93 -20.96
CA TYR A 49 -14.11 2.24 -22.18
C TYR A 49 -15.20 3.04 -22.87
N SER A 50 -15.01 3.36 -24.15
CA SER A 50 -16.09 3.67 -25.09
C SER A 50 -15.95 2.74 -26.27
N ASP A 51 -17.05 2.11 -26.68
CA ASP A 51 -17.13 1.23 -27.85
C ASP A 51 -15.99 0.20 -27.92
N ASN A 52 -15.69 -0.47 -26.79
CA ASN A 52 -14.64 -1.47 -26.64
C ASN A 52 -13.21 -0.98 -26.97
N ARG A 53 -12.96 0.33 -26.99
CA ARG A 53 -11.63 0.93 -27.07
C ARG A 53 -11.30 1.61 -25.75
N ILE A 54 -10.04 1.45 -25.33
CA ILE A 54 -9.48 2.19 -24.20
C ILE A 54 -9.34 3.65 -24.67
N LEU A 55 -10.16 4.56 -24.12
CA LEU A 55 -10.17 5.98 -24.52
C LEU A 55 -9.05 6.80 -23.87
N THR A 56 -8.54 6.36 -22.72
CA THR A 56 -7.51 7.06 -21.94
C THR A 56 -6.52 6.06 -21.38
N ASP A 57 -5.33 6.53 -20.98
CA ASP A 57 -4.38 5.71 -20.25
C ASP A 57 -5.05 5.02 -19.05
N LYS A 58 -4.63 3.78 -18.79
CA LYS A 58 -5.10 3.02 -17.63
C LYS A 58 -4.81 3.83 -16.36
N LYS A 59 -5.86 4.11 -15.59
CA LYS A 59 -5.72 4.70 -14.26
C LYS A 59 -5.66 3.60 -13.23
N TYR A 60 -4.93 3.84 -12.16
CA TYR A 60 -4.80 2.92 -11.04
C TYR A 60 -5.37 3.56 -9.79
N HIS A 61 -6.12 2.79 -9.00
CA HIS A 61 -6.68 3.25 -7.73
C HIS A 61 -6.37 2.25 -6.62
N LEU A 62 -6.10 2.73 -5.40
CA LEU A 62 -5.98 1.87 -4.24
C LEU A 62 -7.37 1.66 -3.63
N TYR A 63 -7.81 0.41 -3.57
CA TYR A 63 -9.11 0.03 -3.05
C TYR A 63 -8.98 -0.81 -1.79
N ASN A 64 -9.77 -0.50 -0.77
CA ASN A 64 -9.92 -1.32 0.42
C ASN A 64 -11.15 -2.22 0.26
N LEU A 65 -10.93 -3.53 0.13
CA LEU A 65 -11.97 -4.53 -0.12
C LEU A 65 -12.84 -4.79 1.11
N LYS A 66 -12.28 -4.71 2.32
CA LYS A 66 -13.01 -4.90 3.58
C LYS A 66 -14.15 -3.88 3.73
N TYR A 67 -13.84 -2.61 3.44
CA TYR A 67 -14.78 -1.49 3.55
C TYR A 67 -15.41 -1.07 2.21
N LYS A 68 -15.04 -1.75 1.12
CA LYS A 68 -15.53 -1.49 -0.24
C LYS A 68 -15.38 -0.02 -0.67
N THR A 69 -14.23 0.59 -0.39
CA THR A 69 -13.99 2.03 -0.60
C THR A 69 -12.66 2.29 -1.30
N THR A 70 -12.61 3.30 -2.15
CA THR A 70 -11.36 3.77 -2.78
C THR A 70 -10.63 4.67 -1.80
N VAL A 71 -9.39 4.29 -1.46
CA VAL A 71 -8.52 4.99 -0.51
C VAL A 71 -7.64 6.03 -1.21
N MET A 72 -7.18 5.73 -2.43
CA MET A 72 -6.39 6.64 -3.27
C MET A 72 -6.87 6.55 -4.71
N HIS A 73 -7.08 7.72 -5.31
CA HIS A 73 -7.36 7.90 -6.72
C HIS A 73 -6.06 8.15 -7.49
N ASP A 74 -6.08 7.87 -8.80
CA ASP A 74 -5.01 8.17 -9.75
C ASP A 74 -3.59 7.98 -9.21
N ILE A 75 -3.27 6.73 -8.84
CA ILE A 75 -1.92 6.33 -8.42
C ILE A 75 -0.95 6.71 -9.54
N SER A 76 -0.05 7.61 -9.22
CA SER A 76 0.97 8.10 -10.13
C SER A 76 2.19 7.19 -10.15
N ASP A 77 2.52 6.59 -9.00
CA ASP A 77 3.57 5.58 -8.88
C ASP A 77 3.42 4.80 -7.57
N TYR A 78 4.01 3.62 -7.51
CA TYR A 78 4.07 2.82 -6.29
C TYR A 78 5.27 1.87 -6.29
N LYS A 79 5.79 1.57 -5.10
CA LYS A 79 6.89 0.65 -4.91
C LYS A 79 6.64 -0.24 -3.70
N LYS A 80 6.90 -1.54 -3.86
CA LYS A 80 6.98 -2.48 -2.75
C LYS A 80 8.45 -2.62 -2.31
N ASP A 81 8.70 -2.52 -1.02
CA ASP A 81 9.99 -2.78 -0.39
C ASP A 81 9.77 -3.62 0.88
N ASN A 82 10.19 -4.88 0.85
CA ASN A 82 9.93 -5.87 1.91
C ASN A 82 8.44 -5.93 2.32
N GLU A 83 8.16 -5.58 3.58
CA GLU A 83 6.82 -5.59 4.19
C GLU A 83 6.08 -4.26 4.03
N MET A 84 6.63 -3.31 3.27
CA MET A 84 6.05 -1.98 3.06
C MET A 84 5.70 -1.74 1.60
N VAL A 85 4.61 -1.01 1.36
CA VAL A 85 4.22 -0.52 0.04
C VAL A 85 4.05 0.99 0.12
N TYR A 86 4.78 1.70 -0.72
CA TYR A 86 4.75 3.15 -0.83
C TYR A 86 3.97 3.52 -2.08
N LEU A 87 2.96 4.36 -1.94
CA LEU A 87 2.13 4.85 -3.03
C LEU A 87 2.07 6.36 -3.00
N LYS A 88 2.09 6.98 -4.18
CA LYS A 88 1.72 8.38 -4.36
C LYS A 88 0.62 8.49 -5.42
N GLY A 89 -0.24 9.47 -5.24
CA GLY A 89 -1.36 9.71 -6.14
C GLY A 89 -2.21 10.84 -5.59
N THR A 90 -3.48 10.83 -5.96
CA THR A 90 -4.42 11.84 -5.49
C THR A 90 -5.53 11.22 -4.65
N ASP A 91 -6.19 12.04 -3.84
CA ASP A 91 -7.50 11.67 -3.33
C ASP A 91 -8.60 12.03 -4.34
N LYS A 92 -9.86 11.88 -3.95
CA LYS A 92 -11.00 12.19 -4.81
C LYS A 92 -11.06 13.67 -5.21
N GLU A 93 -10.55 14.56 -4.36
CA GLU A 93 -10.55 16.01 -4.54
C GLU A 93 -9.24 16.50 -5.20
N GLU A 94 -8.49 15.59 -5.82
CA GLU A 94 -7.23 15.84 -6.52
C GLU A 94 -6.08 16.36 -5.62
N ASN A 95 -6.20 16.22 -4.29
CA ASN A 95 -5.11 16.53 -3.38
C ASN A 95 -3.99 15.51 -3.51
N ARG A 96 -2.75 15.98 -3.48
CA ARG A 96 -1.56 15.13 -3.50
C ARG A 96 -1.41 14.40 -2.17
N ILE A 97 -1.49 13.07 -2.24
CA ILE A 97 -1.42 12.21 -1.06
C ILE A 97 -0.38 11.11 -1.22
N TYR A 98 0.11 10.65 -0.09
CA TYR A 98 1.05 9.56 0.03
C TYR A 98 0.50 8.54 1.01
N ILE A 99 0.56 7.26 0.62
CA ILE A 99 0.12 6.14 1.44
C ILE A 99 1.27 5.16 1.62
N ILE A 100 1.46 4.72 2.86
CA ILE A 100 2.34 3.61 3.20
C ILE A 100 1.47 2.48 3.73
N ILE A 101 1.53 1.31 3.11
CA ILE A 101 0.86 0.10 3.59
C ILE A 101 1.90 -0.76 4.30
N ASP A 102 1.66 -1.04 5.59
CA ASP A 102 2.36 -2.11 6.30
C ASP A 102 1.65 -3.43 6.03
N ILE A 103 2.29 -4.32 5.27
CA ILE A 103 1.73 -5.61 4.84
C ILE A 103 1.51 -6.53 6.04
N LYS A 104 2.36 -6.43 7.07
CA LYS A 104 2.33 -7.33 8.22
C LYS A 104 1.20 -6.99 9.17
N THR A 105 0.97 -5.69 9.41
CA THR A 105 -0.09 -5.21 10.31
C THR A 105 -1.38 -4.87 9.58
N ASN A 106 -1.34 -4.78 8.25
CA ASN A 106 -2.43 -4.33 7.40
C ASN A 106 -2.89 -2.88 7.70
N GLN A 107 -2.02 -2.09 8.35
CA GLN A 107 -2.26 -0.69 8.64
C GLN A 107 -1.83 0.18 7.45
N ILE A 108 -2.57 1.25 7.18
CA ILE A 108 -2.15 2.31 6.27
C ILE A 108 -1.73 3.56 7.04
N LYS A 109 -0.64 4.18 6.61
CA LYS A 109 -0.26 5.53 7.01
C LYS A 109 -0.60 6.48 5.87
N TYR A 110 -1.30 7.56 6.18
CA TYR A 110 -1.74 8.56 5.21
C TYR A 110 -1.06 9.89 5.50
N TYR A 111 -0.48 10.49 4.48
CA TYR A 111 0.06 11.84 4.52
C TYR A 111 -0.49 12.65 3.34
N SER A 112 -0.86 13.90 3.58
CA SER A 112 -1.28 14.85 2.56
C SER A 112 -0.41 16.10 2.62
N SER A 113 0.05 16.57 1.46
CA SER A 113 0.86 17.80 1.39
C SER A 113 0.10 19.06 1.79
N ASN A 114 -1.24 19.01 1.70
CA ASN A 114 -2.12 20.13 2.04
C ASN A 114 -2.70 20.01 3.45
N GLU A 115 -2.17 19.07 4.26
CA GLU A 115 -2.64 18.79 5.63
C GLU A 115 -4.15 18.46 5.72
N VAL A 116 -4.73 17.96 4.63
CA VAL A 116 -6.15 17.59 4.58
C VAL A 116 -6.39 16.21 5.18
N TYR A 117 -7.50 16.08 5.92
CA TYR A 117 -8.00 14.80 6.39
C TYR A 117 -8.39 13.90 5.21
N PRO A 118 -8.19 12.57 5.28
CA PRO A 118 -8.57 11.67 4.20
C PRO A 118 -10.05 11.79 3.82
N THR A 119 -10.31 11.97 2.52
CA THR A 119 -11.66 12.22 1.98
C THR A 119 -12.44 10.94 1.67
N PHE A 120 -11.81 9.76 1.80
CA PHE A 120 -12.46 8.49 1.49
C PHE A 120 -13.44 8.05 2.57
N MET A 121 -14.50 7.36 2.14
CA MET A 121 -15.53 6.81 3.04
C MET A 121 -14.89 5.84 4.04
N TYR A 122 -15.28 5.96 5.31
CA TYR A 122 -14.80 5.17 6.46
C TYR A 122 -13.42 5.52 7.02
N ALA A 123 -12.76 6.59 6.57
CA ALA A 123 -11.48 7.03 7.13
C ALA A 123 -11.49 7.11 8.67
N GLN A 124 -12.51 7.75 9.26
CA GLN A 124 -12.65 7.84 10.72
C GLN A 124 -12.77 6.48 11.41
N ILE A 125 -13.50 5.53 10.83
CA ILE A 125 -13.63 4.17 11.40
C ILE A 125 -12.29 3.43 11.33
N LEU A 126 -11.55 3.57 10.23
CA LEU A 126 -10.22 2.96 10.13
C LEU A 126 -9.26 3.58 11.15
N GLU A 127 -9.35 4.89 11.39
CA GLU A 127 -8.53 5.59 12.40
C GLU A 127 -8.87 5.11 13.81
N GLU A 128 -10.16 5.05 14.16
CA GLU A 128 -10.65 4.55 15.46
C GLU A 128 -10.25 3.09 15.72
N ASN A 129 -10.19 2.26 14.66
CA ASN A 129 -9.74 0.87 14.75
C ASN A 129 -8.21 0.71 14.76
N GLY A 130 -7.44 1.78 14.57
CA GLY A 130 -5.99 1.72 14.41
C GLY A 130 -5.52 1.11 13.08
N GLU A 131 -6.41 0.99 12.10
CA GLU A 131 -6.12 0.52 10.73
C GLU A 131 -5.59 1.66 9.83
N LEU A 132 -5.84 2.91 10.22
CA LEU A 132 -5.33 4.12 9.57
C LEU A 132 -4.59 4.98 10.59
N LEU A 133 -3.38 5.41 10.23
CA LEU A 133 -2.61 6.42 10.93
C LEU A 133 -2.49 7.67 10.05
N ILE A 134 -2.97 8.81 10.54
CA ILE A 134 -2.82 10.09 9.84
C ILE A 134 -1.53 10.75 10.29
N ILE A 135 -0.63 10.93 9.34
CA ILE A 135 0.62 11.64 9.52
C ILE A 135 0.36 13.12 9.26
N LYS A 136 0.61 13.96 10.27
CA LYS A 136 0.42 15.43 10.18
C LYS A 136 1.68 16.16 9.73
N ASP A 137 2.84 15.58 10.01
CA ASP A 137 4.13 16.17 9.72
C ASP A 137 4.95 15.17 8.91
N PHE A 138 5.50 15.63 7.78
CA PHE A 138 6.34 14.80 6.91
C PHE A 138 7.52 14.18 7.65
N GLU A 139 8.02 14.85 8.70
CA GLU A 139 9.12 14.36 9.51
C GLU A 139 8.83 13.07 10.26
N GLN A 140 7.56 12.72 10.46
CA GLN A 140 7.12 11.47 11.11
C GLN A 140 7.20 10.25 10.18
N ILE A 141 7.46 10.45 8.89
CA ILE A 141 7.69 9.38 7.93
C ILE A 141 9.12 8.86 8.12
N ASP A 142 9.31 7.53 8.07
CA ASP A 142 10.66 6.95 8.16
C ASP A 142 11.52 7.31 6.94
N GLU A 143 12.85 7.18 7.08
CA GLU A 143 13.81 7.57 6.04
C GLU A 143 13.56 6.87 4.70
N ASN A 144 13.09 5.62 4.70
CA ASN A 144 12.76 4.91 3.48
C ASN A 144 11.53 5.52 2.80
N GLY A 145 10.48 5.83 3.56
CA GLY A 145 9.30 6.53 3.09
C GLY A 145 9.64 7.90 2.54
N LYS A 146 10.44 8.69 3.26
CA LYS A 146 10.91 10.01 2.80
C LYS A 146 11.67 9.89 1.49
N LYS A 147 12.66 8.98 1.43
CA LYS A 147 13.43 8.71 0.22
C LYS A 147 12.52 8.35 -0.96
N TYR A 148 11.54 7.48 -0.76
CA TYR A 148 10.60 7.14 -1.82
C TYR A 148 9.73 8.31 -2.25
N PHE A 149 9.25 9.13 -1.32
CA PHE A 149 8.44 10.29 -1.66
C PHE A 149 9.24 11.35 -2.45
N TYR A 150 10.56 11.45 -2.25
CA TYR A 150 11.44 12.29 -3.07
C TYR A 150 11.85 11.67 -4.40
N GLU A 151 12.09 10.36 -4.47
CA GLU A 151 12.52 9.66 -5.70
C GLU A 151 11.40 9.55 -6.73
N LEU A 152 10.14 9.44 -6.28
CA LEU A 152 8.99 9.28 -7.15
C LEU A 152 8.54 10.66 -7.69
N LYS A 153 9.06 11.11 -8.85
CA LYS A 153 8.64 12.38 -9.52
C LYS A 153 7.14 12.44 -9.81
N TRP A 154 6.43 13.47 -9.38
CA TRP A 154 5.05 13.70 -9.83
C TRP A 154 5.02 13.77 -11.36
N SER A 155 4.16 12.95 -11.97
CA SER A 155 3.89 13.06 -13.40
C SER A 155 3.23 14.42 -13.62
N ASN A 156 3.85 15.27 -14.45
CA ASN A 156 3.29 16.56 -14.85
C ASN A 156 2.10 16.36 -15.79
#